data_AF-A7YCR9-F1
#
_entry.id   AF-A7YCR9-F1
#
_cell.length_a   1.000
_cell.length_b   1.000
_cell.length_c   1.000
_cell.angle_alpha   90.00
_cell.angle_beta   90.00
_cell.angle_gamma   90.00
#
_symmetry.space_group_name_H-M   'P 1'
#
loop_
_entity.id
_entity.type
_entity.pdbx_description
1 polymer ?
#
loop_
_entity_poly.entity_id
_entity_poly.type
_entity_poly.pdbx_seq_one_letter_code
_entity_poly.pdbx_strand_id
1 'polypeptide(L)'
;VLISAGVARKPGMDRADLFNVNAGIVKSLAERIAVVCPNACIGIITNPVNTTVPIAAEVLKKAGVYDKRKLFGVTTLDVIRSETFVAELKGQDPGEVRVPVIGGHSGVTILPLLSQVEGVGFSDEEIAALTKRIQNAGTEVVEAKAGGGSATLSMGQAACRFGLALVKALQGEEVIEYAYVEGNGEHASFFAQPVKLGKDG
;
A
#
# COMPACT_ATOMS: atom_id res chain seq x y z
N VAL A 1 11.05 8.70 5.20
CA VAL A 1 10.19 9.75 4.60
C VAL A 1 8.87 9.11 4.20
N LEU A 2 7.73 9.62 4.68
CA LEU A 2 6.41 9.18 4.22
C LEU A 2 5.82 10.25 3.29
N ILE A 3 5.38 9.84 2.10
CA ILE A 3 4.79 10.73 1.09
C ILE A 3 3.30 10.46 1.01
N SER A 4 2.51 11.27 1.72
CA SER A 4 1.05 11.33 1.63
C SER A 4 0.55 12.50 0.76
N ALA A 5 1.48 13.32 0.25
CA ALA A 5 1.17 14.49 -0.57
C ALA A 5 0.51 14.07 -1.89
N GLY A 6 -0.64 14.66 -2.20
CA GLY A 6 -1.36 14.37 -3.42
C GLY A 6 -2.76 14.93 -3.37
N VAL A 7 -3.43 14.88 -4.51
CA VAL A 7 -4.84 15.21 -4.65
C VAL A 7 -5.64 13.91 -4.54
N ALA A 8 -6.72 13.93 -3.77
CA ALA A 8 -7.71 12.86 -3.78
C ALA A 8 -8.68 13.05 -4.96
N ARG A 9 -9.25 11.95 -5.46
CA ARG A 9 -10.24 12.01 -6.55
C ARG A 9 -11.40 12.93 -6.17
N LYS A 10 -11.74 13.87 -7.07
CA LYS A 10 -12.90 14.77 -6.95
C LYS A 10 -13.95 14.43 -8.00
N PRO A 11 -15.24 14.76 -7.77
CA PRO A 11 -16.25 14.68 -8.83
C PRO A 11 -15.81 15.42 -10.09
N GLY A 12 -15.98 14.79 -11.26
CA GLY A 12 -15.58 15.36 -12.56
C GLY A 12 -14.12 15.15 -12.98
N MET A 13 -13.25 14.63 -12.10
CA MET A 13 -11.86 14.30 -12.44
C MET A 13 -11.77 12.89 -13.03
N ASP A 14 -11.15 12.76 -14.20
CA ASP A 14 -10.88 11.46 -14.80
C ASP A 14 -9.68 10.77 -14.11
N ARG A 15 -9.39 9.52 -14.51
CA ARG A 15 -8.25 8.78 -13.91
C ARG A 15 -6.90 9.33 -14.36
N ALA A 16 -6.80 9.87 -15.57
CA ALA A 16 -5.57 10.38 -16.16
C ALA A 16 -5.16 11.72 -15.52
N ASP A 17 -6.12 12.60 -15.24
CA ASP A 17 -5.94 13.87 -14.54
C ASP A 17 -5.34 13.65 -13.15
N LEU A 18 -5.97 12.76 -12.37
CA LEU A 18 -5.49 12.41 -11.04
C LEU A 18 -4.07 11.84 -11.10
N PHE A 19 -3.81 10.97 -12.07
CA PHE A 19 -2.49 10.40 -12.30
C PHE A 19 -1.45 11.49 -12.60
N ASN A 20 -1.72 12.38 -13.57
CA ASN A 20 -0.78 13.42 -13.99
C ASN A 20 -0.40 14.37 -12.85
N VAL A 21 -1.40 14.79 -12.06
CA VAL A 21 -1.18 15.66 -10.90
C VAL A 21 -0.29 14.97 -9.86
N ASN A 22 -0.65 13.75 -9.46
CA ASN A 22 0.07 13.05 -8.40
C ASN A 22 1.45 12.55 -8.86
N ALA A 23 1.60 12.19 -10.14
CA ALA A 23 2.89 11.86 -10.75
C ALA A 23 3.86 13.05 -10.66
N GLY A 24 3.40 14.27 -10.99
CA GLY A 24 4.21 15.48 -10.88
C GLY A 24 4.63 15.78 -9.44
N ILE A 25 3.72 15.63 -8.48
CA ILE A 25 3.99 15.83 -7.05
C ILE A 25 5.04 14.82 -6.57
N VAL A 26 4.85 13.52 -6.84
CA VAL A 26 5.75 12.46 -6.39
C VAL A 26 7.13 12.62 -7.03
N LYS A 27 7.20 12.95 -8.33
CA LYS A 27 8.46 13.23 -9.01
C LYS A 27 9.24 14.35 -8.30
N SER A 28 8.60 15.50 -8.07
CA SER A 28 9.24 16.66 -7.43
C SER A 28 9.75 16.35 -6.02
N LEU A 29 8.95 15.60 -5.24
CA LEU A 29 9.36 15.19 -3.90
C LEU A 29 10.50 14.16 -3.92
N ALA A 30 10.47 13.20 -4.85
CA ALA A 30 11.55 12.23 -5.03
C ALA A 30 12.86 12.92 -5.47
N GLU A 31 12.81 13.92 -6.35
CA GLU A 31 13.97 14.74 -6.74
C GLU A 31 14.60 15.44 -5.52
N ARG A 32 13.78 15.94 -4.59
CA ARG A 32 14.28 16.55 -3.34
C ARG A 32 14.84 15.53 -2.37
N ILE A 33 14.21 14.35 -2.23
CA ILE A 33 14.72 13.27 -1.39
C ILE A 33 16.08 12.80 -1.87
N ALA A 34 16.25 12.66 -3.20
CA ALA A 34 17.51 12.24 -3.82
C ALA A 34 18.70 13.13 -3.44
N VAL A 35 18.46 14.42 -3.20
CA VAL A 35 19.50 15.40 -2.84
C VAL A 35 19.66 15.51 -1.32
N VAL A 36 18.56 15.55 -0.56
CA VAL A 36 18.58 15.92 0.86
C VAL A 36 18.79 14.72 1.77
N CYS A 37 18.19 13.56 1.45
CA CYS A 37 18.23 12.37 2.30
C CYS A 37 18.22 11.07 1.49
N PRO A 38 19.18 10.87 0.56
CA PRO A 38 19.19 9.73 -0.38
C PRO A 38 19.19 8.35 0.30
N ASN A 39 19.67 8.27 1.55
CA ASN A 39 19.77 7.03 2.30
C ASN A 39 18.52 6.70 3.15
N ALA A 40 17.49 7.56 3.16
CA ALA A 40 16.29 7.33 3.94
C ALA A 40 15.38 6.27 3.31
N CYS A 41 14.69 5.48 4.14
CA CYS A 41 13.58 4.65 3.67
C CYS A 41 12.38 5.55 3.29
N ILE A 42 11.74 5.27 2.16
CA ILE A 42 10.69 6.07 1.53
C ILE A 42 9.41 5.24 1.43
N GLY A 43 8.34 5.68 2.10
CA GLY A 43 7.00 5.11 1.97
C GLY A 43 6.09 5.99 1.13
N ILE A 44 5.70 5.54 -0.06
CA ILE A 44 4.77 6.21 -0.96
C ILE A 44 3.34 5.79 -0.62
N ILE A 45 2.52 6.75 -0.18
CA ILE A 45 1.08 6.59 0.09
C ILE A 45 0.26 7.21 -1.05
N THR A 46 0.84 8.17 -1.76
CA THR A 46 0.20 8.90 -2.86
C THR A 46 -0.30 7.97 -3.95
N ASN A 47 -1.61 8.01 -4.19
CA ASN A 47 -2.25 7.21 -5.24
C ASN A 47 -2.02 7.79 -6.64
N PRO A 48 -2.01 6.95 -7.70
CA PRO A 48 -2.07 5.49 -7.64
C PRO A 48 -0.71 4.85 -7.32
N VAL A 49 -0.63 4.09 -6.21
CA VAL A 49 0.64 3.50 -5.70
C VAL A 49 1.35 2.65 -6.76
N ASN A 50 0.58 1.87 -7.52
CA ASN A 50 1.08 1.00 -8.60
C ASN A 50 1.88 1.76 -9.67
N THR A 51 1.77 3.09 -9.73
CA THR A 51 2.47 3.92 -10.72
C THR A 51 3.36 4.98 -10.08
N THR A 52 2.97 5.55 -8.94
CA THR A 52 3.79 6.54 -8.23
C THR A 52 5.07 5.94 -7.65
N VAL A 53 5.06 4.66 -7.26
CA VAL A 53 6.28 3.95 -6.82
C VAL A 53 7.28 3.78 -7.96
N PRO A 54 6.91 3.22 -9.14
CA PRO A 54 7.80 3.21 -10.30
C PRO A 54 8.33 4.60 -10.69
N ILE A 55 7.51 5.65 -10.63
CA ILE A 55 7.95 7.03 -10.91
C ILE A 55 9.06 7.45 -9.93
N ALA A 56 8.86 7.23 -8.62
CA ALA A 56 9.86 7.55 -7.62
C ALA A 56 11.16 6.74 -7.84
N ALA A 57 11.04 5.45 -8.18
CA ALA A 57 12.19 4.61 -8.51
C ALA A 57 13.01 5.18 -9.67
N GLU A 58 12.36 5.54 -10.78
CA GLU A 58 13.04 6.08 -11.96
C GLU A 58 13.69 7.44 -11.69
N VAL A 59 13.08 8.29 -10.86
CA VAL A 59 13.68 9.56 -10.42
C VAL A 59 14.96 9.30 -9.62
N LEU A 60 14.91 8.38 -8.66
CA LEU A 60 16.07 8.02 -7.84
C LEU A 60 17.17 7.33 -8.67
N LYS A 61 16.80 6.48 -9.64
CA LYS A 61 17.73 5.83 -10.57
C LYS A 61 18.45 6.86 -11.43
N LYS A 62 17.70 7.81 -11.99
CA LYS A 62 18.26 8.93 -12.77
C LYS A 62 19.20 9.80 -11.94
N ALA A 63 18.94 9.95 -10.64
CA ALA A 63 19.81 10.65 -9.71
C ALA A 63 21.00 9.82 -9.20
N GLY A 64 21.09 8.52 -9.54
CA GLY A 64 22.19 7.64 -9.14
C GLY A 64 22.19 7.21 -7.68
N VAL A 65 21.05 7.36 -6.97
CA VAL A 65 20.94 7.12 -5.52
C VAL A 65 19.89 6.07 -5.16
N TYR A 66 19.38 5.34 -6.14
CA TYR A 66 18.32 4.36 -5.92
C TYR A 66 18.82 3.12 -5.18
N ASP A 67 18.20 2.83 -4.04
CA ASP A 67 18.30 1.54 -3.35
C ASP A 67 16.91 0.91 -3.29
N LYS A 68 16.71 -0.20 -4.03
CA LYS A 68 15.42 -0.89 -4.11
C LYS A 68 14.92 -1.41 -2.76
N ARG A 69 15.81 -1.60 -1.78
CA ARG A 69 15.45 -2.02 -0.42
C ARG A 69 14.80 -0.90 0.39
N LYS A 70 14.87 0.35 -0.07
CA LYS A 70 14.45 1.54 0.67
C LYS A 70 13.24 2.25 0.07
N LEU A 71 12.63 1.72 -0.98
CA LEU A 71 11.44 2.31 -1.61
C LEU A 71 10.24 1.37 -1.49
N PHE A 72 9.19 1.85 -0.84
CA PHE A 72 8.00 1.07 -0.53
C PHE A 72 6.74 1.81 -0.97
N GLY A 73 5.83 1.11 -1.63
CA GLY A 73 4.42 1.52 -1.71
C GLY A 73 3.66 0.99 -0.51
N VAL A 74 2.99 1.89 0.21
CA VAL A 74 2.25 1.55 1.42
C VAL A 74 0.90 0.95 1.05
N THR A 75 0.80 -0.38 1.12
CA THR A 75 -0.41 -1.16 0.81
C THR A 75 -1.14 -1.66 2.07
N THR A 76 -0.68 -1.26 3.25
CA THR A 76 -1.19 -1.69 4.57
C THR A 76 -2.69 -1.44 4.75
N LEU A 77 -3.28 -0.48 4.03
CA LEU A 77 -4.73 -0.24 4.09
C LEU A 77 -5.52 -1.47 3.61
N ASP A 78 -5.02 -2.20 2.61
CA ASP A 78 -5.69 -3.39 2.09
C ASP A 78 -5.58 -4.55 3.07
N VAL A 79 -4.46 -4.65 3.79
CA VAL A 79 -4.26 -5.62 4.88
C VAL A 79 -5.26 -5.37 6.00
N ILE A 80 -5.32 -4.15 6.55
CA ILE A 80 -6.24 -3.89 7.68
C ILE A 80 -7.72 -4.02 7.30
N ARG A 81 -8.07 -3.74 6.04
CA ARG A 81 -9.43 -4.00 5.51
C ARG A 81 -9.73 -5.48 5.45
N SER A 82 -8.77 -6.27 4.96
CA SER A 82 -8.91 -7.72 4.85
C SER A 82 -9.03 -8.35 6.24
N GLU A 83 -8.18 -7.95 7.20
CA GLU A 83 -8.27 -8.35 8.61
C GLU A 83 -9.65 -8.02 9.20
N THR A 84 -10.14 -6.80 8.97
CA THR A 84 -11.45 -6.35 9.46
C THR A 84 -12.61 -7.15 8.87
N PHE A 85 -12.64 -7.34 7.54
CA PHE A 85 -13.77 -8.02 6.88
C PHE A 85 -13.80 -9.52 7.14
N VAL A 86 -12.63 -10.17 7.25
CA VAL A 86 -12.55 -11.58 7.64
C VAL A 86 -13.00 -11.76 9.08
N ALA A 87 -12.53 -10.90 10.00
CA ALA A 87 -12.93 -10.94 11.39
C ALA A 87 -14.44 -10.73 11.57
N GLU A 88 -15.02 -9.74 10.87
CA GLU A 88 -16.46 -9.48 10.85
C GLU A 88 -17.25 -10.71 10.36
N LEU A 89 -16.85 -11.32 9.24
CA LEU A 89 -17.54 -12.48 8.68
C LEU A 89 -17.51 -13.69 9.60
N LYS A 90 -16.37 -13.91 10.29
CA LYS A 90 -16.12 -15.11 11.08
C LYS A 90 -16.37 -14.92 12.58
N GLY A 91 -16.79 -13.74 13.00
CA GLY A 91 -17.02 -13.42 14.42
C GLY A 91 -15.75 -13.45 15.27
N GLN A 92 -14.62 -13.04 14.71
CA GLN A 92 -13.32 -12.98 15.38
C GLN A 92 -12.93 -11.54 15.73
N ASP A 93 -11.89 -11.37 16.55
CA ASP A 93 -11.29 -10.05 16.80
C ASP A 93 -10.38 -9.65 15.60
N PRO A 94 -10.59 -8.50 14.94
CA PRO A 94 -9.70 -8.02 13.88
C PRO A 94 -8.24 -7.84 14.32
N GLY A 95 -7.97 -7.68 15.62
CA GLY A 95 -6.62 -7.63 16.19
C GLY A 95 -5.88 -8.97 16.13
N GLU A 96 -6.60 -10.09 16.07
CA GLU A 96 -6.07 -11.46 16.05
C GLU A 96 -6.01 -12.06 14.65
N VAL A 97 -6.78 -11.52 13.70
CA VAL A 97 -6.77 -11.97 12.31
C VAL A 97 -5.57 -11.39 11.55
N ARG A 98 -4.87 -12.23 10.79
CA ARG A 98 -3.84 -11.79 9.83
C ARG A 98 -4.20 -12.31 8.45
N VAL A 99 -4.31 -11.40 7.48
CA VAL A 99 -4.61 -11.74 6.09
C VAL A 99 -3.49 -11.22 5.20
N PRO A 100 -2.70 -12.11 4.58
CA PRO A 100 -1.74 -11.72 3.55
C PRO A 100 -2.46 -11.05 2.37
N VAL A 101 -1.95 -9.91 1.90
CA VAL A 101 -2.45 -9.24 0.70
C VAL A 101 -1.28 -8.93 -0.24
N ILE A 102 -1.36 -9.44 -1.46
CA ILE A 102 -0.31 -9.33 -2.47
C ILE A 102 -0.80 -8.66 -3.75
N GLY A 103 0.10 -8.45 -4.72
CA GLY A 103 -0.24 -7.87 -6.03
C GLY A 103 0.05 -6.38 -6.13
N GLY A 104 -0.99 -5.55 -6.05
CA GLY A 104 -0.93 -4.10 -6.09
C GLY A 104 -1.98 -3.46 -5.19
N HIS A 105 -2.24 -2.17 -5.37
CA HIS A 105 -3.07 -1.32 -4.52
C HIS A 105 -4.27 -0.69 -5.26
N SER A 106 -4.77 -1.33 -6.32
CA SER A 106 -5.89 -0.80 -7.10
C SER A 106 -6.76 -1.89 -7.71
N GLY A 107 -8.02 -1.94 -7.27
CA GLY A 107 -9.05 -2.84 -7.81
C GLY A 107 -8.55 -4.28 -7.89
N VAL A 108 -8.61 -4.87 -9.09
CA VAL A 108 -8.24 -6.27 -9.36
C VAL A 108 -6.78 -6.62 -9.05
N THR A 109 -5.91 -5.63 -8.88
CA THR A 109 -4.50 -5.89 -8.49
C THR A 109 -4.38 -6.25 -7.01
N ILE A 110 -5.37 -5.95 -6.18
CA ILE A 110 -5.39 -6.29 -4.76
C ILE A 110 -5.82 -7.75 -4.62
N LEU A 111 -4.94 -8.61 -4.11
CA LEU A 111 -5.18 -10.04 -3.97
C LEU A 111 -5.03 -10.50 -2.51
N PRO A 112 -6.12 -10.63 -1.74
CA PRO A 112 -6.09 -11.21 -0.41
C PRO A 112 -5.93 -12.74 -0.49
N LEU A 113 -4.89 -13.29 0.14
CA LEU A 113 -4.65 -14.74 0.18
C LEU A 113 -5.47 -15.37 1.31
N LEU A 114 -6.78 -15.44 1.11
CA LEU A 114 -7.72 -15.99 2.11
C LEU A 114 -7.39 -17.44 2.50
N SER A 115 -6.77 -18.20 1.58
CA SER A 115 -6.29 -19.56 1.85
C SER A 115 -5.13 -19.64 2.86
N GLN A 116 -4.52 -18.51 3.21
CA GLN A 116 -3.41 -18.42 4.17
C GLN A 116 -3.83 -17.81 5.50
N VAL A 117 -5.13 -17.60 5.73
CA VAL A 117 -5.63 -17.15 7.04
C VAL A 117 -5.67 -18.35 7.98
N GLU A 118 -4.84 -18.31 9.03
CA GLU A 118 -4.73 -19.43 9.97
C GLU A 118 -6.04 -19.68 10.72
N GLY A 119 -6.42 -20.95 10.82
CA GLY A 119 -7.60 -21.38 11.59
C GLY A 119 -8.96 -21.01 10.99
N VAL A 120 -9.00 -20.46 9.77
CA VAL A 120 -10.25 -20.02 9.12
C VAL A 120 -10.47 -20.78 7.81
N GLY A 121 -11.60 -21.49 7.73
CA GLY A 121 -12.09 -22.06 6.48
C GLY A 121 -13.07 -21.11 5.78
N PHE A 122 -13.02 -21.06 4.45
CA PHE A 122 -13.94 -20.28 3.63
C PHE A 122 -14.64 -21.16 2.58
N SER A 123 -15.91 -20.89 2.30
CA SER A 123 -16.59 -21.41 1.09
C SER A 123 -16.17 -20.61 -0.14
N ASP A 124 -16.41 -21.16 -1.34
CA ASP A 124 -16.12 -20.45 -2.59
C ASP A 124 -16.91 -19.14 -2.71
N GLU A 125 -18.15 -19.12 -2.21
CA GLU A 125 -18.99 -17.93 -2.16
C GLU A 125 -18.40 -16.86 -1.22
N GLU A 126 -17.91 -17.27 -0.05
CA GLU A 126 -17.26 -16.36 0.89
C GLU A 126 -15.97 -15.79 0.30
N ILE A 127 -15.16 -16.62 -0.37
CA ILE A 127 -13.92 -16.19 -1.05
C ILE A 127 -14.24 -15.14 -2.11
N ALA A 128 -15.23 -15.41 -2.97
CA ALA A 128 -15.62 -14.50 -4.04
C ALA A 128 -16.17 -13.18 -3.49
N ALA A 129 -17.03 -13.23 -2.47
CA ALA A 129 -17.64 -12.05 -1.85
C ALA A 129 -16.60 -11.19 -1.12
N LEU A 130 -15.73 -11.80 -0.29
CA LEU A 130 -14.67 -11.09 0.44
C LEU A 130 -13.67 -10.45 -0.50
N THR A 131 -13.18 -11.20 -1.50
CA THR A 131 -12.22 -10.68 -2.48
C THR A 131 -12.80 -9.46 -3.19
N LYS A 132 -14.05 -9.55 -3.65
CA LYS A 132 -14.74 -8.43 -4.30
C LYS A 132 -14.90 -7.23 -3.37
N ARG A 133 -15.28 -7.44 -2.10
CA ARG A 133 -15.42 -6.34 -1.13
C ARG A 133 -14.08 -5.67 -0.84
N ILE A 134 -13.03 -6.45 -0.61
CA ILE A 134 -11.66 -5.96 -0.34
C ILE A 134 -11.17 -5.09 -1.51
N GLN A 135 -11.31 -5.56 -2.75
CA GLN A 135 -10.91 -4.81 -3.95
C GLN A 135 -11.69 -3.51 -4.15
N ASN A 136 -12.92 -3.42 -3.64
CA ASN A 136 -13.82 -2.26 -3.81
C ASN A 136 -13.98 -1.40 -2.56
N ALA A 137 -13.31 -1.72 -1.45
CA ALA A 137 -13.44 -1.00 -0.17
C ALA A 137 -13.04 0.49 -0.26
N GLY A 138 -12.19 0.86 -1.22
CA GLY A 138 -11.91 2.26 -1.53
C GLY A 138 -13.13 3.00 -2.08
N THR A 139 -13.88 2.35 -2.98
CA THR A 139 -15.10 2.86 -3.60
C THR A 139 -16.22 2.97 -2.57
N GLU A 140 -16.39 1.96 -1.72
CA GLU A 140 -17.38 1.94 -0.63
C GLU A 140 -17.28 3.20 0.26
N VAL A 141 -16.06 3.62 0.61
CA VAL A 141 -15.84 4.84 1.40
C VAL A 141 -16.15 6.13 0.61
N VAL A 142 -15.83 6.17 -0.68
CA VAL A 142 -16.11 7.36 -1.52
C VAL A 142 -17.62 7.54 -1.69
N GLU A 143 -18.34 6.45 -1.90
CA GLU A 143 -19.80 6.44 -2.00
C GLU A 143 -20.47 6.82 -0.68
N ALA A 144 -20.02 6.23 0.44
CA ALA A 144 -20.51 6.58 1.77
C ALA A 144 -20.27 8.06 2.14
N LYS A 145 -19.20 8.67 1.61
CA LYS A 145 -18.91 10.10 1.75
C LYS A 145 -19.60 10.98 0.71
N ALA A 146 -20.49 10.44 -0.12
CA ALA A 146 -21.19 11.15 -1.19
C ALA A 146 -20.24 11.95 -2.12
N GLY A 147 -19.06 11.39 -2.42
CA GLY A 147 -18.05 12.07 -3.24
C GLY A 147 -17.22 13.14 -2.51
N GLY A 148 -17.41 13.32 -1.21
CA GLY A 148 -16.63 14.22 -0.34
C GLY A 148 -15.17 13.79 -0.08
N GLY A 149 -14.63 12.89 -0.91
CA GLY A 149 -13.28 12.36 -0.82
C GLY A 149 -13.21 10.87 -0.46
N SER A 150 -11.99 10.35 -0.38
CA SER A 150 -11.71 8.94 -0.09
C SER A 150 -11.41 8.68 1.39
N ALA A 151 -10.96 7.46 1.70
CA ALA A 151 -10.48 7.08 3.03
C ALA A 151 -9.32 7.97 3.48
N THR A 152 -9.49 8.61 4.64
CA THR A 152 -8.49 9.50 5.26
C THR A 152 -8.02 8.94 6.59
N LEU A 153 -8.93 8.71 7.53
CA LEU A 153 -8.61 8.22 8.88
C LEU A 153 -8.02 6.81 8.86
N SER A 154 -8.67 5.87 8.18
CA SER A 154 -8.16 4.50 8.05
C SER A 154 -6.85 4.44 7.26
N MET A 155 -6.67 5.32 6.26
CA MET A 155 -5.39 5.45 5.57
C MET A 155 -4.30 6.01 6.49
N GLY A 156 -4.64 6.99 7.34
CA GLY A 156 -3.73 7.51 8.37
C GLY A 156 -3.29 6.42 9.36
N GLN A 157 -4.23 5.59 9.81
CA GLN A 157 -3.93 4.43 10.67
C GLN A 157 -3.01 3.43 9.96
N ALA A 158 -3.32 3.06 8.71
CA ALA A 158 -2.51 2.12 7.93
C ALA A 158 -1.09 2.67 7.69
N ALA A 159 -0.95 3.94 7.32
CA ALA A 159 0.33 4.59 7.14
C ALA A 159 1.13 4.67 8.46
N CYS A 160 0.44 4.90 9.59
CA CYS A 160 1.05 4.87 10.91
C CYS A 160 1.56 3.47 11.27
N ARG A 161 0.76 2.42 11.07
CA ARG A 161 1.18 1.01 11.28
C ARG A 161 2.46 0.71 10.49
N PHE A 162 2.47 0.99 9.18
CA PHE A 162 3.64 0.76 8.34
C PHE A 162 4.85 1.59 8.78
N GLY A 163 4.64 2.88 9.08
CA GLY A 163 5.70 3.77 9.54
C GLY A 163 6.34 3.29 10.85
N LEU A 164 5.53 2.85 11.82
CA LEU A 164 6.01 2.30 13.09
C LEU A 164 6.72 0.95 12.89
N ALA A 165 6.21 0.07 12.04
CA ALA A 165 6.85 -1.18 11.67
C ALA A 165 8.25 -0.94 11.10
N LEU A 166 8.38 0.02 10.19
CA LEU A 166 9.66 0.42 9.60
C LEU A 166 10.61 1.02 10.64
N VAL A 167 10.12 1.85 11.57
CA VAL A 167 10.95 2.39 12.67
C VAL A 167 11.47 1.28 13.57
N LYS A 168 10.63 0.32 13.96
CA LYS A 168 11.06 -0.84 14.76
C LYS A 168 12.13 -1.66 14.05
N ALA A 169 11.94 -1.92 12.76
CA ALA A 169 12.92 -2.62 11.93
C ALA A 169 14.27 -1.89 11.87
N LEU A 170 14.24 -0.56 11.71
CA LEU A 170 15.43 0.29 11.75
C LEU A 170 16.15 0.27 13.11
N GLN A 171 15.41 0.00 14.19
CA GLN A 171 15.97 -0.19 15.54
C GLN A 171 16.53 -1.60 15.78
N GLY A 172 16.37 -2.52 14.82
CA GLY A 172 16.92 -3.87 14.85
C GLY A 172 15.93 -4.96 15.24
N GLU A 173 14.64 -4.65 15.36
CA GLU A 173 13.60 -5.67 15.50
C GLU A 173 13.37 -6.40 14.17
N GLU A 174 13.03 -7.69 14.21
CA GLU A 174 12.57 -8.39 13.02
C GLU A 174 11.08 -8.10 12.79
N VAL A 175 10.77 -7.47 11.66
CA VAL A 175 9.39 -7.09 11.30
C VAL A 175 9.07 -7.58 9.89
N ILE A 176 7.89 -8.19 9.74
CA ILE A 176 7.35 -8.60 8.44
C ILE A 176 6.11 -7.75 8.15
N GLU A 177 6.11 -7.09 6.99
CA GLU A 177 4.97 -6.32 6.50
C GLU A 177 4.72 -6.64 5.02
N TYR A 178 3.54 -6.29 4.49
CA TYR A 178 3.25 -6.37 3.06
C TYR A 178 3.39 -4.98 2.45
N ALA A 179 4.24 -4.86 1.44
CA ALA A 179 4.50 -3.58 0.76
C ALA A 179 4.75 -3.80 -0.73
N TYR A 180 4.38 -2.79 -1.54
CA TYR A 180 4.63 -2.78 -2.98
C TYR A 180 6.07 -2.32 -3.26
N VAL A 181 6.93 -3.26 -3.66
CA VAL A 181 8.39 -3.04 -3.78
C VAL A 181 8.91 -3.54 -5.12
N GLU A 182 10.10 -3.06 -5.53
CA GLU A 182 10.80 -3.66 -6.68
C GLU A 182 11.42 -4.99 -6.26
N GLY A 183 10.94 -6.07 -6.84
CA GLY A 183 11.36 -7.44 -6.53
C GLY A 183 12.09 -8.10 -7.69
N ASN A 184 12.40 -9.39 -7.51
CA ASN A 184 12.87 -10.26 -8.60
C ASN A 184 11.73 -11.20 -9.07
N GLY A 185 10.47 -10.80 -8.86
CA GLY A 185 9.31 -11.66 -9.12
C GLY A 185 9.08 -11.89 -10.61
N GLU A 186 8.56 -13.07 -10.96
CA GLU A 186 8.29 -13.47 -12.34
C GLU A 186 7.09 -12.74 -12.96
N HIS A 187 6.22 -12.13 -12.15
CA HIS A 187 4.96 -11.54 -12.60
C HIS A 187 5.07 -10.06 -13.00
N ALA A 188 5.88 -9.27 -12.29
CA ALA A 188 6.06 -7.84 -12.49
C ALA A 188 7.31 -7.33 -11.79
N SER A 189 7.93 -6.25 -12.30
CA SER A 189 9.08 -5.61 -11.65
C SER A 189 8.74 -5.09 -10.26
N PHE A 190 7.53 -4.57 -10.08
CA PHE A 190 7.00 -4.14 -8.79
C PHE A 190 5.79 -4.96 -8.39
N PHE A 191 5.79 -5.47 -7.16
CA PHE A 191 4.75 -6.35 -6.65
C PHE A 191 4.62 -6.20 -5.14
N ALA A 192 3.39 -6.22 -4.63
CA ALA A 192 3.12 -6.26 -3.21
C ALA A 192 3.30 -7.68 -2.71
N GLN A 193 4.20 -7.87 -1.74
CA GLN A 193 4.58 -9.18 -1.20
C GLN A 193 5.05 -9.02 0.24
N PRO A 194 5.16 -10.11 1.02
CA PRO A 194 5.77 -10.01 2.34
C PRO A 194 7.23 -9.57 2.20
N VAL A 195 7.61 -8.57 2.99
CA VAL A 195 8.98 -8.06 3.08
C VAL A 195 9.45 -8.18 4.52
N LYS A 196 10.65 -8.73 4.71
CA LYS A 196 11.36 -8.69 5.99
C LYS A 196 12.10 -7.35 6.05
N LEU A 197 11.63 -6.46 6.91
CA LEU A 197 12.24 -5.15 7.13
C LEU A 197 13.42 -5.28 8.10
N GLY A 198 14.47 -4.48 7.89
CA GLY A 198 15.60 -4.40 8.80
C GLY A 198 16.26 -3.02 8.86
N LYS A 199 17.51 -2.99 9.36
CA LYS A 199 18.28 -1.74 9.55
C LYS A 199 18.56 -0.98 8.25
N ASP A 200 18.49 -1.65 7.11
CA ASP A 200 18.78 -1.08 5.79
C ASP A 200 17.53 -0.92 4.90
N GLY A 201 16.34 -1.03 5.50
CA GLY A 201 15.07 -1.16 4.78
C GLY A 201 14.46 -2.54 4.98
#